data_AF-A0A533ZGN7-F1
#
_entry.id   AF-A0A533ZGN7-F1
#
_cell.length_a   1.000
_cell.length_b   1.000
_cell.length_c   1.000
_cell.angle_alpha   90.00
_cell.angle_beta   90.00
_cell.angle_gamma   90.00
#
_symmetry.space_group_name_H-M   'P 1'
#
loop_
_entity.id
_entity.type
_entity.pdbx_description
1 polymer ?
#
loop_
_entity_poly.entity_id
_entity_poly.type
_entity_poly.pdbx_seq_one_letter_code
_entity_poly.pdbx_strand_id
1 'polypeptide(L)'
;MNAHKVLGLKVAMLVVAMLVALGGWQGVAYAQSTASFPHFTCYVITPKPSANAPLTLTDQFHPAPEGLNVVRRGPEFLCAPVLAKNGVALVQPTPPFDHLKCHNITPSGPPVNQTVVVTDQFGEETVTVRTVQFVCAPATKTPVP
;
A
#
# COMPACT_ATOMS: atom_id res chain seq x y z
N MET A 1 56.39 31.82 -25.37
CA MET A 1 56.15 30.87 -24.27
C MET A 1 54.74 31.03 -23.72
N ASN A 2 53.81 30.09 -23.83
CA ASN A 2 53.81 28.80 -24.51
C ASN A 2 52.34 28.42 -24.80
N ALA A 3 51.99 28.34 -26.09
CA ALA A 3 50.69 27.89 -26.60
C ALA A 3 50.28 26.50 -26.05
N HIS A 4 51.26 25.73 -25.55
CA HIS A 4 51.08 24.48 -24.81
C HIS A 4 50.19 24.61 -23.55
N LYS A 5 50.21 25.74 -22.83
CA LYS A 5 49.33 25.92 -21.64
C LYS A 5 47.86 26.12 -22.04
N VAL A 6 47.61 26.84 -23.13
CA VAL A 6 46.25 27.11 -23.64
C VAL A 6 45.66 25.86 -24.29
N LEU A 7 46.48 25.08 -25.00
CA LEU A 7 46.07 23.79 -25.55
C LEU A 7 45.78 22.76 -24.45
N GLY A 8 46.62 22.69 -23.41
CA GLY A 8 46.40 21.82 -22.25
C GLY A 8 45.12 22.12 -21.48
N LEU A 9 44.76 23.40 -21.33
CA LEU A 9 43.53 23.83 -20.65
C LEU A 9 42.26 23.54 -21.49
N LYS A 10 42.33 23.70 -22.81
CA LYS A 10 41.23 23.34 -23.73
C LYS A 10 41.01 21.83 -23.81
N VAL A 11 42.08 21.04 -23.85
CA VAL A 11 42.00 19.57 -23.83
C VAL A 11 41.48 19.08 -22.48
N ALA A 12 41.90 19.68 -21.36
CA ALA A 12 41.38 19.34 -20.04
C ALA A 12 39.87 19.64 -19.90
N MET A 13 39.38 20.79 -20.41
CA MET A 13 37.94 21.09 -20.40
C MET A 13 37.12 20.14 -21.28
N LEU A 14 37.64 19.72 -22.44
CA LEU A 14 36.97 18.76 -23.32
C LEU A 14 36.91 17.36 -22.70
N VAL A 15 37.95 16.94 -21.97
CA VAL A 15 37.96 15.65 -21.25
C VAL A 15 37.01 15.69 -20.03
N VAL A 16 36.91 16.82 -19.32
CA VAL A 16 35.93 16.98 -18.23
C VAL A 16 34.49 16.99 -18.78
N ALA A 17 34.24 17.64 -19.92
CA ALA A 17 32.92 17.61 -20.56
C ALA A 17 32.54 16.19 -21.07
N MET A 18 33.50 15.40 -21.57
CA MET A 18 33.27 14.00 -21.96
C MET A 18 33.17 13.03 -20.78
N LEU A 19 33.77 13.33 -19.63
CA LEU A 19 33.62 12.53 -18.40
C LEU A 19 32.29 12.79 -17.68
N VAL A 20 31.68 13.97 -17.86
CA VAL A 20 30.31 14.24 -17.37
C VAL A 20 29.25 13.54 -18.24
N ALA A 21 29.58 13.16 -19.48
CA ALA A 21 28.68 12.39 -20.35
C ALA A 21 28.65 10.88 -20.07
N LEU A 22 29.58 10.35 -19.26
CA LEU A 22 29.60 8.95 -18.82
C LEU A 22 29.12 8.77 -17.38
N GLY A 23 29.00 9.86 -16.63
CA GLY A 23 28.26 9.92 -15.37
C GLY A 23 26.77 10.00 -15.66
N GLY A 24 26.22 8.98 -16.35
CA GLY A 24 24.80 8.80 -16.47
C GLY A 24 24.23 8.77 -15.06
N TRP A 25 23.69 9.90 -14.61
CA TRP A 25 22.67 9.92 -13.59
C TRP A 25 21.56 9.05 -14.16
N GLN A 26 21.62 7.76 -13.83
CA GLN A 26 20.46 6.92 -13.72
C GLN A 26 19.63 7.56 -12.60
N GLY A 27 18.96 8.66 -12.95
CA GLY A 27 17.75 9.05 -12.27
C GLY A 27 16.85 7.85 -12.44
N VAL A 28 16.81 7.00 -11.43
CA VAL A 28 15.72 6.07 -11.27
C VAL A 28 14.51 6.98 -11.17
N ALA A 29 13.82 7.17 -12.29
CA ALA A 29 12.49 7.73 -12.27
C ALA A 29 11.67 6.66 -11.55
N TYR A 30 11.59 6.77 -10.22
CA TYR A 30 10.46 6.22 -9.52
C TYR A 30 9.27 6.92 -10.14
N ALA A 31 8.59 6.24 -11.07
CA ALA A 31 7.21 6.55 -11.30
C ALA A 31 6.59 6.48 -9.91
N GLN A 32 6.34 7.63 -9.29
CA GLN A 32 5.50 7.70 -8.13
C GLN A 32 4.17 7.21 -8.65
N SER A 33 3.96 5.90 -8.50
CA SER A 33 2.65 5.30 -8.53
C SER A 33 1.89 6.10 -7.49
N THR A 34 1.17 7.12 -7.94
CA THR A 34 0.06 7.71 -7.22
C THR A 34 -1.00 6.61 -7.19
N ALA A 35 -0.73 5.53 -6.47
CA ALA A 35 -1.68 4.46 -6.23
C ALA A 35 -2.73 5.10 -5.33
N SER A 36 -3.69 5.74 -5.97
CA SER A 36 -4.93 6.17 -5.34
C SER A 36 -5.62 4.89 -4.90
N PHE A 37 -5.77 4.72 -3.58
CA PHE A 37 -6.48 3.58 -3.03
C PHE A 37 -7.99 3.75 -3.30
N PRO A 38 -8.71 2.71 -3.74
CA PRO A 38 -10.13 2.81 -4.00
C PRO A 38 -10.94 2.96 -2.70
N HIS A 39 -12.11 3.56 -2.82
CA HIS A 39 -13.09 3.63 -1.74
C HIS A 39 -13.91 2.36 -1.68
N PHE A 40 -14.33 1.96 -0.48
CA PHE A 40 -15.18 0.79 -0.28
C PHE A 40 -16.37 1.08 0.63
N THR A 41 -17.51 0.46 0.31
CA THR A 41 -18.66 0.31 1.23
C THR A 41 -18.70 -1.13 1.73
N CYS A 42 -18.72 -1.33 3.05
CA CYS A 42 -18.75 -2.65 3.67
C CYS A 42 -20.15 -3.01 4.18
N TYR A 43 -20.63 -4.19 3.79
CA TYR A 43 -21.94 -4.74 4.16
C TYR A 43 -21.74 -5.89 5.13
N VAL A 44 -22.51 -5.90 6.22
CA VAL A 44 -22.62 -7.09 7.09
C VAL A 44 -23.18 -8.24 6.27
N ILE A 45 -22.58 -9.42 6.38
CA ILE A 45 -23.06 -10.62 5.69
C ILE A 45 -23.41 -11.72 6.67
N THR A 46 -24.34 -12.59 6.27
CA THR A 46 -24.60 -13.85 6.97
C THR A 46 -23.70 -14.93 6.38
N PRO A 47 -22.65 -15.38 7.08
CA PRO A 47 -21.72 -16.35 6.53
C PRO A 47 -22.29 -17.77 6.58
N LYS A 48 -21.95 -18.58 5.58
CA LYS A 48 -21.96 -20.04 5.75
C LYS A 48 -20.80 -20.44 6.68
N PRO A 49 -20.91 -21.57 7.40
CA PRO A 49 -19.80 -22.11 8.17
C PRO A 49 -18.52 -22.19 7.32
N SER A 50 -17.41 -21.67 7.85
CA SER A 50 -16.11 -21.68 7.20
C SER A 50 -15.07 -22.29 8.12
N ALA A 51 -14.13 -23.05 7.56
CA ALA A 51 -13.02 -23.59 8.33
C ALA A 51 -12.16 -22.46 8.93
N ASN A 52 -11.79 -22.63 10.19
CA ASN A 52 -10.81 -21.77 10.84
C ASN A 52 -9.43 -22.04 10.25
N ALA A 53 -8.61 -21.01 10.09
CA ALA A 53 -7.26 -21.16 9.54
C ALA A 53 -6.25 -20.34 10.35
N PRO A 54 -5.12 -20.92 10.77
CA PRO A 54 -4.04 -20.14 11.37
C PRO A 54 -3.41 -19.24 10.30
N LEU A 55 -2.99 -18.04 10.70
CA LEU A 55 -2.29 -17.06 9.89
C LEU A 55 -1.16 -16.41 10.71
N THR A 56 -0.07 -16.06 10.05
CA THR A 56 0.95 -15.15 10.56
C THR A 56 0.88 -13.88 9.72
N LEU A 57 0.54 -12.76 10.34
CA LEU A 57 0.38 -11.47 9.68
C LEU A 57 1.59 -10.58 9.99
N THR A 58 2.09 -9.86 8.99
CA THR A 58 3.12 -8.84 9.19
C THR A 58 2.64 -7.51 8.63
N ASP A 59 2.86 -6.45 9.40
CA ASP A 59 2.53 -5.08 9.03
C ASP A 59 3.48 -4.11 9.74
N GLN A 60 3.23 -2.81 9.64
CA GLN A 60 4.10 -1.79 10.25
C GLN A 60 4.06 -1.80 11.79
N PHE A 61 3.07 -2.43 12.41
CA PHE A 61 2.91 -2.55 13.86
C PHE A 61 3.38 -3.92 14.38
N HIS A 62 3.38 -4.94 13.53
CA HIS A 62 3.87 -6.29 13.80
C HIS A 62 4.88 -6.68 12.72
N PRO A 63 6.11 -6.15 12.76
CA PRO A 63 7.11 -6.40 11.73
C PRO A 63 7.62 -7.85 11.75
N ALA A 64 8.21 -8.26 10.64
CA ALA A 64 8.98 -9.50 10.58
C ALA A 64 10.29 -9.36 11.39
N PRO A 65 10.84 -10.46 11.95
CA PRO A 65 10.40 -11.85 11.77
C PRO A 65 9.26 -12.30 12.70
N GLU A 66 8.89 -11.53 13.72
CA GLU A 66 7.94 -11.97 14.75
C GLU A 66 6.51 -12.08 14.20
N GLY A 67 6.04 -11.03 13.53
CA GLY A 67 4.67 -10.91 13.04
C GLY A 67 3.62 -11.11 14.14
N LEU A 68 2.40 -11.39 13.71
CA LEU A 68 1.25 -11.63 14.56
C LEU A 68 0.57 -12.95 14.19
N ASN A 69 0.62 -13.91 15.11
CA ASN A 69 -0.02 -15.22 14.95
C ASN A 69 -1.48 -15.17 15.41
N VAL A 70 -2.41 -15.44 14.49
CA VAL A 70 -3.86 -15.43 14.72
C VAL A 70 -4.56 -16.59 14.04
N VAL A 71 -5.82 -16.80 14.37
CA VAL A 71 -6.72 -17.72 13.69
C VAL A 71 -7.82 -16.91 13.01
N ARG A 72 -7.89 -17.00 11.69
CA ARG A 72 -9.00 -16.51 10.88
C ARG A 72 -10.26 -17.31 11.17
N ARG A 73 -11.36 -16.60 11.43
CA ARG A 73 -12.71 -17.11 11.67
C ARG A 73 -13.66 -16.76 10.51
N GLY A 74 -14.96 -16.91 10.74
CA GLY A 74 -16.00 -16.56 9.78
C GLY A 74 -15.89 -15.11 9.27
N PRO A 75 -16.28 -14.86 8.00
CA PRO A 75 -16.34 -13.51 7.47
C PRO A 75 -17.51 -12.75 8.07
N GLU A 76 -17.31 -11.44 8.27
CA GLU A 76 -18.33 -10.53 8.80
C GLU A 76 -18.75 -9.49 7.77
N PHE A 77 -17.82 -9.05 6.92
CA PHE A 77 -18.10 -8.03 5.91
C PHE A 77 -17.75 -8.46 4.50
N LEU A 78 -18.58 -8.03 3.54
CA LEU A 78 -18.24 -7.91 2.13
C LEU A 78 -18.14 -6.42 1.80
N CYS A 79 -16.99 -5.97 1.31
CA CYS A 79 -16.76 -4.59 0.92
C CYS A 79 -16.71 -4.46 -0.61
N ALA A 80 -17.59 -3.62 -1.15
CA ALA A 80 -17.70 -3.33 -2.57
C ALA A 80 -17.04 -1.98 -2.90
N PRO A 81 -16.40 -1.85 -4.08
CA PRO A 81 -15.74 -0.61 -4.46
C PRO A 81 -16.78 0.45 -4.76
N VAL A 82 -16.51 1.69 -4.38
CA VAL A 82 -17.35 2.84 -4.70
C VAL A 82 -16.98 3.33 -6.09
N LEU A 83 -17.94 3.27 -7.01
CA LEU A 83 -17.73 3.70 -8.40
C LEU A 83 -17.60 5.23 -8.51
N ALA A 84 -18.41 5.95 -7.73
CA ALA A 84 -18.42 7.41 -7.71
C ALA A 84 -18.84 7.95 -6.34
N LYS A 85 -18.29 9.11 -5.96
CA LYS A 85 -18.70 9.88 -4.79
C LYS A 85 -19.20 11.24 -5.25
N ASN A 86 -20.42 11.60 -4.85
CA ASN A 86 -21.08 12.86 -5.25
C ASN A 86 -21.07 13.10 -6.78
N GLY A 87 -21.27 12.05 -7.57
CA GLY A 87 -21.24 12.12 -9.03
C GLY A 87 -19.85 12.16 -9.67
N VAL A 88 -18.77 12.17 -8.87
CA VAL A 88 -17.39 12.13 -9.35
C VAL A 88 -16.87 10.71 -9.32
N ALA A 89 -16.40 10.20 -10.47
CA ALA A 89 -15.81 8.87 -10.58
C ALA A 89 -14.56 8.75 -9.70
N LEU A 90 -14.42 7.61 -9.03
CA LEU A 90 -13.27 7.30 -8.17
C LEU A 90 -12.34 6.30 -8.85
N VAL A 91 -11.11 6.20 -8.36
CA VAL A 91 -10.20 5.13 -8.77
C VAL A 91 -10.79 3.78 -8.39
N GLN A 92 -10.72 2.85 -9.34
CA GLN A 92 -11.27 1.51 -9.20
C GLN A 92 -10.15 0.51 -8.90
N PRO A 93 -10.44 -0.56 -8.13
CA PRO A 93 -9.49 -1.64 -7.93
C PRO A 93 -9.12 -2.32 -9.25
N THR A 94 -7.88 -2.77 -9.37
CA THR A 94 -7.42 -3.49 -10.55
C THR A 94 -8.01 -4.91 -10.58
N PRO A 95 -8.68 -5.33 -11.67
CA PRO A 95 -9.17 -6.69 -11.83
C PRO A 95 -8.05 -7.74 -11.66
N PRO A 96 -8.37 -8.99 -11.24
CA PRO A 96 -9.72 -9.54 -11.14
C PRO A 96 -10.41 -9.27 -9.81
N PHE A 97 -9.69 -8.87 -8.75
CA PHE A 97 -10.26 -8.69 -7.42
C PHE A 97 -10.73 -7.26 -7.22
N ASP A 98 -12.05 -7.07 -7.24
CA ASP A 98 -12.69 -5.78 -7.11
C ASP A 98 -13.33 -5.55 -5.72
N HIS A 99 -13.45 -6.59 -4.90
CA HIS A 99 -14.04 -6.53 -3.56
C HIS A 99 -13.01 -6.84 -2.46
N LEU A 100 -13.38 -6.56 -1.21
CA LEU A 100 -12.71 -7.12 -0.04
C LEU A 100 -13.69 -8.00 0.73
N LYS A 101 -13.19 -9.08 1.32
CA LYS A 101 -13.92 -9.91 2.27
C LYS A 101 -13.19 -9.92 3.60
N CYS A 102 -13.82 -9.38 4.63
CA CYS A 102 -13.22 -9.20 5.94
C CYS A 102 -13.63 -10.30 6.90
N HIS A 103 -12.64 -10.91 7.53
CA HIS A 103 -12.78 -12.02 8.45
C HIS A 103 -12.38 -11.63 9.85
N ASN A 104 -13.16 -12.07 10.83
CA ASN A 104 -12.78 -12.01 12.23
C ASN A 104 -11.47 -12.78 12.45
N ILE A 105 -10.63 -12.30 13.35
CA ILE A 105 -9.42 -13.00 13.78
C ILE A 105 -9.40 -13.15 15.30
N THR A 106 -8.88 -14.29 15.76
CA THR A 106 -8.77 -14.59 17.19
C THR A 106 -7.40 -15.21 17.52
N PRO A 107 -6.76 -14.88 18.65
CA PRO A 107 -7.16 -13.78 19.53
C PRO A 107 -7.02 -12.43 18.82
N SER A 108 -7.66 -11.39 19.35
CA SER A 108 -7.22 -10.03 19.03
C SER A 108 -5.76 -9.91 19.48
N GLY A 109 -4.87 -9.41 18.62
CA GLY A 109 -3.46 -9.24 18.96
C GLY A 109 -3.25 -8.35 20.19
N PRO A 110 -2.05 -8.34 20.80
CA PRO A 110 -1.76 -7.41 21.90
C PRO A 110 -2.01 -5.97 21.44
N PRO A 111 -2.47 -5.08 22.33
CA PRO A 111 -2.67 -3.68 21.97
C PRO A 111 -1.35 -3.04 21.50
N VAL A 112 -1.36 -2.48 20.30
CA VAL A 112 -0.21 -1.75 19.71
C VAL A 112 0.11 -0.50 20.55
N ASN A 113 -0.92 0.21 21.02
CA ASN A 113 -0.82 1.42 21.85
C ASN A 113 0.05 2.53 21.25
N GLN A 114 0.09 2.62 19.92
CA GLN A 114 0.82 3.67 19.22
C GLN A 114 -0.13 4.78 18.77
N THR A 115 0.25 6.04 19.00
CA THR A 115 -0.49 7.20 18.48
C THR A 115 0.07 7.55 17.11
N VAL A 116 -0.81 7.68 16.12
CA VAL A 116 -0.48 7.99 14.72
C VAL A 116 -1.40 9.08 14.20
N VAL A 117 -0.93 9.80 13.19
CA VAL A 117 -1.74 10.74 12.43
C VAL A 117 -2.26 10.03 11.18
N VAL A 118 -3.57 10.01 10.99
CA VAL A 118 -4.24 9.47 9.81
C VAL A 118 -4.75 10.65 8.99
N THR A 119 -4.34 10.71 7.72
CA THR A 119 -4.81 11.72 6.78
C THR A 119 -5.57 11.02 5.66
N ASP A 120 -6.83 11.41 5.46
CA ASP A 120 -7.65 10.96 4.35
C ASP A 120 -8.39 12.15 3.71
N GLN A 121 -9.35 11.87 2.83
CA GLN A 121 -10.08 12.92 2.11
C GLN A 121 -11.06 13.73 2.98
N PHE A 122 -11.29 13.32 4.22
CA PHE A 122 -12.18 13.96 5.19
C PHE A 122 -11.39 14.80 6.19
N GLY A 123 -10.07 14.68 6.22
CA GLY A 123 -9.18 15.51 7.02
C GLY A 123 -8.03 14.72 7.61
N GLU A 124 -7.44 15.32 8.63
CA GLU A 124 -6.37 14.73 9.43
C GLU A 124 -6.88 14.48 10.86
N GLU A 125 -6.59 13.30 11.40
CA GLU A 125 -6.97 12.90 12.75
C GLU A 125 -5.81 12.21 13.47
N THR A 126 -5.63 12.52 14.75
CA THR A 126 -4.70 11.79 15.63
C THR A 126 -5.46 10.66 16.33
N VAL A 127 -5.06 9.40 16.09
CA VAL A 127 -5.72 8.20 16.63
C VAL A 127 -4.74 7.31 17.38
N THR A 128 -5.22 6.53 18.34
CA THR A 128 -4.43 5.47 19.00
C THR A 128 -4.77 4.11 18.40
N VAL A 129 -3.78 3.46 17.79
CA VAL A 129 -3.88 2.09 17.28
C VAL A 129 -3.92 1.13 18.47
N ARG A 130 -4.97 0.31 18.56
CA ARG A 130 -5.19 -0.65 19.65
C ARG A 130 -4.97 -2.08 19.15
N THR A 131 -6.03 -2.86 19.04
CA THR A 131 -5.96 -4.29 18.73
C THR A 131 -6.42 -4.54 17.30
N VAL A 132 -5.77 -5.49 16.62
CA VAL A 132 -6.28 -5.97 15.32
C VAL A 132 -7.58 -6.76 15.53
N GLN A 133 -8.55 -6.59 14.63
CA GLN A 133 -9.88 -7.22 14.74
C GLN A 133 -10.26 -8.03 13.48
N PHE A 134 -9.82 -7.58 12.32
CA PHE A 134 -10.17 -8.18 11.04
C PHE A 134 -8.94 -8.36 10.15
N VAL A 135 -8.98 -9.39 9.31
CA VAL A 135 -8.15 -9.50 8.11
C VAL A 135 -9.06 -9.41 6.88
N CYS A 136 -8.80 -8.47 5.99
CA CYS A 136 -9.56 -8.27 4.76
C CYS A 136 -8.76 -8.77 3.57
N ALA A 137 -9.31 -9.74 2.83
CA ALA A 137 -8.67 -10.30 1.65
C ALA A 137 -9.36 -9.80 0.37
N PRO A 138 -8.62 -9.60 -0.75
CA PRO A 138 -9.21 -9.37 -2.06
C PRO A 138 -10.18 -10.48 -2.44
N ALA A 139 -11.29 -10.12 -3.07
CA ALA A 139 -12.36 -11.04 -3.45
C ALA A 139 -12.99 -10.62 -4.77
N THR A 140 -13.64 -11.58 -5.43
CA THR A 140 -14.61 -11.36 -6.50
C THR A 140 -16.01 -11.65 -5.99
N LYS A 141 -17.04 -11.06 -6.60
CA LYS A 141 -18.43 -11.44 -6.37
C LYS A 141 -19.13 -11.78 -7.68
N THR A 142 -19.93 -12.84 -7.66
CA THR A 142 -20.90 -13.17 -8.71
C THR A 142 -22.28 -13.31 -8.08
N PRO A 143 -23.35 -12.84 -8.74
CA PRO A 143 -24.72 -13.12 -8.29
C PRO A 143 -24.98 -14.64 -8.26
N VAL A 144 -25.79 -15.09 -7.31
CA VAL A 144 -26.37 -16.44 -7.36
C VAL A 144 -27.62 -16.34 -8.24
N PRO A 145 -27.81 -17.25 -9.22
CA PRO A 145 -29.03 -17.32 -10.04
C PRO A 145 -30.31 -17.49 -9.22
#